data_AF-A0A9D9HVG7-F1
#
_entry.id   AF-A0A9D9HVG7-F1
#
_cell.length_a   1.000
_cell.length_b   1.000
_cell.length_c   1.000
_cell.angle_alpha   90.00
_cell.angle_beta   90.00
_cell.angle_gamma   90.00
#
_symmetry.space_group_name_H-M   'P 1'
#
loop_
_entity.id
_entity.type
_entity.pdbx_description
1 polymer ?
#
loop_
_entity_poly.entity_id
_entity_poly.type
_entity_poly.pdbx_seq_one_letter_code
_entity_poly.pdbx_strand_id
1 'polypeptide(L)'
;MHDIDKAFFLKWYGPFDSTKALRDWEQNQNYSYHLYLLHGMKKYSKKKECYYCGMTIRTAYQRLKDAEHHITEIQNRKHAIYVARFSNVESIDRKDICLVEKLITSYLGWSINEDKMLNRTNFYAPNCPNEICITNRWYNWKTGNEYQRTPVNSPAHIVPDVLVYRYDHLDKSVRLTIAPRLKFIW
;
A
#
# COMPACT_ATOMS: atom_id res chain seq x y z
N MET A 1 3.25 -24.98 17.92
CA MET A 1 3.72 -23.58 17.92
C MET A 1 2.47 -22.73 17.84
N HIS A 2 2.17 -21.92 18.85
CA HIS A 2 0.98 -21.07 18.80
C HIS A 2 1.17 -20.04 17.70
N ASP A 3 0.30 -20.09 16.71
CA ASP A 3 0.22 -19.14 15.62
C ASP A 3 -0.30 -17.81 16.18
N ILE A 4 0.60 -16.84 16.37
CA ILE A 4 0.31 -15.55 17.03
C ILE A 4 -0.27 -14.57 16.02
N ASP A 5 -1.42 -13.98 16.34
CA ASP A 5 -2.03 -12.89 15.58
C ASP A 5 -1.07 -11.70 15.43
N LYS A 6 -1.11 -11.02 14.27
CA LYS A 6 -0.21 -9.90 13.97
C LYS A 6 -0.97 -8.62 13.71
N ALA A 7 -0.40 -7.52 14.19
CA ALA A 7 -0.87 -6.17 13.89
C ALA A 7 0.25 -5.34 13.25
N PHE A 8 -0.05 -4.66 12.15
CA PHE A 8 0.87 -3.80 11.42
C PHE A 8 0.32 -2.39 11.29
N PHE A 9 1.10 -1.40 11.72
CA PHE A 9 0.72 0.01 11.67
C PHE A 9 1.53 0.69 10.59
N LEU A 10 0.89 0.99 9.47
CA LEU A 10 1.51 1.61 8.30
C LEU A 10 1.31 3.13 8.32
N LYS A 11 2.41 3.86 8.19
CA LYS A 11 2.39 5.29 7.89
C LYS A 11 2.76 5.51 6.43
N TRP A 12 1.78 5.88 5.62
CA TRP A 12 1.90 6.21 4.21
C TRP A 12 2.23 7.69 4.03
N TYR A 13 3.15 8.01 3.13
CA TYR A 13 3.54 9.38 2.78
C TYR A 13 3.34 9.57 1.28
N GLY A 14 2.71 10.68 0.89
CA GLY A 14 2.47 11.02 -0.50
C GLY A 14 1.42 12.12 -0.67
N PRO A 15 0.88 12.32 -1.87
CA PRO A 15 1.41 11.79 -3.12
C PRO A 15 2.69 12.53 -3.53
N PHE A 16 3.72 11.78 -3.92
CA PHE A 16 4.82 12.32 -4.72
C PHE A 16 4.41 12.32 -6.20
N ASP A 17 4.75 13.39 -6.91
CA ASP A 17 4.42 13.61 -8.33
C ASP A 17 5.57 13.18 -9.26
N SER A 18 6.70 12.75 -8.70
CA SER A 18 7.86 12.29 -9.44
C SER A 18 8.74 11.38 -8.58
N THR A 19 9.48 10.49 -9.24
CA THR A 19 10.51 9.66 -8.60
C THR A 19 11.67 10.49 -8.05
N LYS A 20 11.89 11.70 -8.60
CA LYS A 20 12.88 12.66 -8.09
C LYS A 20 12.44 13.23 -6.74
N ALA A 21 11.20 13.73 -6.63
CA ALA A 21 10.68 14.24 -5.35
C ALA A 21 10.69 13.16 -4.27
N LEU A 22 10.32 11.91 -4.61
CA LEU A 22 10.43 10.78 -3.70
C LEU A 22 11.88 10.56 -3.25
N ARG A 23 12.84 10.49 -4.19
CA ARG A 23 14.25 10.30 -3.86
C ARG A 23 14.74 11.38 -2.90
N ASP A 24 14.53 12.65 -3.25
CA ASP A 24 15.05 13.77 -2.49
C ASP A 24 14.46 13.78 -1.06
N TRP A 25 13.20 13.39 -0.90
CA TRP A 25 12.57 13.24 0.40
C TRP A 25 13.06 12.00 1.18
N GLU A 26 13.09 10.83 0.54
CA GLU A 26 13.43 9.54 1.15
C GLU A 26 14.88 9.51 1.64
N GLN A 27 15.80 10.17 0.92
CA GLN A 27 17.21 10.30 1.33
C GLN A 27 17.42 11.13 2.60
N ASN A 28 16.44 11.94 3.00
CA ASN A 28 16.47 12.74 4.23
C ASN A 28 15.71 12.07 5.39
N GLN A 29 15.26 10.83 5.24
CA GLN A 29 14.54 10.11 6.29
C GLN A 29 15.45 9.11 7.01
N ASN A 30 15.22 8.93 8.31
CA ASN A 30 15.92 7.94 9.14
C ASN A 30 15.21 6.58 9.20
N TYR A 31 14.21 6.37 8.34
CA TYR A 31 13.37 5.17 8.34
C TYR A 31 13.38 4.50 6.97
N SER A 32 13.15 3.18 6.98
CA SER A 32 12.99 2.40 5.74
C SER A 32 11.51 2.35 5.33
N TYR A 33 11.25 2.56 4.04
CA TYR A 33 9.92 2.52 3.45
C TYR A 33 9.80 1.28 2.55
N HIS A 34 9.12 0.27 3.07
CA HIS A 34 9.11 -1.08 2.49
C HIS A 34 7.94 -1.36 1.55
N LEU A 35 6.94 -0.49 1.53
CA LEU A 35 5.76 -0.61 0.69
C LEU A 35 5.59 0.65 -0.13
N TYR A 36 5.02 0.52 -1.33
CA TYR A 36 4.66 1.66 -2.15
C TYR A 36 3.39 1.39 -2.95
N LEU A 37 2.64 2.46 -3.18
CA LEU A 37 1.45 2.47 -4.02
C LEU A 37 1.65 3.46 -5.16
N LEU A 38 1.29 3.04 -6.36
CA LEU A 38 1.22 3.89 -7.53
C LEU A 38 -0.24 4.09 -7.92
N HIS A 39 -0.55 5.29 -8.38
CA HIS A 39 -1.80 5.61 -9.06
C HIS A 39 -1.47 6.49 -10.26
N GLY A 40 -2.05 6.22 -11.42
CA GLY A 40 -1.91 7.08 -12.58
C GLY A 40 -2.67 6.58 -13.79
N MET A 41 -2.35 7.16 -14.95
CA MET A 41 -2.94 6.77 -16.23
C MET A 41 -1.85 6.28 -17.19
N LYS A 42 -2.09 5.15 -17.85
CA LYS A 42 -1.19 4.68 -18.91
C LYS A 42 -1.09 5.71 -20.04
N LYS A 43 0.09 5.82 -20.66
CA LYS A 43 0.38 6.76 -21.77
C LYS A 43 -0.70 6.77 -22.87
N TYR A 44 -1.16 5.60 -23.28
CA TYR A 44 -2.12 5.44 -24.39
C TYR A 44 -3.58 5.19 -23.94
N SER A 45 -3.86 5.15 -22.63
CA SER A 45 -5.21 4.95 -22.11
C SER A 45 -5.87 6.30 -21.81
N LYS A 46 -6.89 6.69 -22.58
CA LYS A 46 -7.52 8.02 -22.40
C LYS A 46 -8.39 8.13 -21.14
N LYS A 47 -8.88 7.02 -20.56
CA LYS A 47 -9.89 7.05 -19.48
C LYS A 47 -9.68 6.08 -18.31
N LYS A 48 -8.77 5.10 -18.41
CA LYS A 48 -8.58 4.12 -17.34
C LYS A 48 -7.42 4.52 -16.44
N GLU A 49 -7.76 4.85 -15.20
CA GLU A 49 -6.81 4.89 -14.08
C GLU A 49 -6.30 3.48 -13.80
N CYS A 50 -5.08 3.41 -13.29
CA CYS A 50 -4.46 2.17 -12.89
C CYS A 50 -3.66 2.35 -11.60
N TYR A 51 -3.55 1.24 -10.86
CA TYR A 51 -3.02 1.19 -9.52
C TYR A 51 -1.98 0.08 -9.42
N TYR A 52 -1.01 0.25 -8.54
CA TYR A 52 0.00 -0.79 -8.27
C TYR A 52 0.34 -0.76 -6.79
N CYS A 53 0.44 -1.93 -6.17
CA CYS A 53 1.05 -2.09 -4.85
C CYS A 53 2.33 -2.92 -5.00
N GLY A 54 3.41 -2.45 -4.40
CA GLY A 54 4.68 -3.15 -4.43
C GLY A 54 5.41 -3.06 -3.09
N MET A 55 6.44 -3.89 -2.99
CA MET A 55 7.31 -3.93 -1.83
C MET A 55 8.79 -3.86 -2.20
N THR A 56 9.60 -3.48 -1.22
CA THR A 56 11.05 -3.38 -1.36
C THR A 56 11.75 -3.62 -0.02
N ILE A 57 12.93 -4.24 -0.08
CA ILE A 57 13.89 -4.30 1.03
C ILE A 57 15.02 -3.26 0.90
N ARG A 58 15.05 -2.56 -0.24
CA ARG A 58 15.86 -1.36 -0.50
C ARG A 58 14.98 -0.12 -0.30
N THR A 59 15.50 1.07 -0.62
CA THR A 59 14.66 2.27 -0.73
C THR A 59 13.63 2.15 -1.86
N ALA A 60 12.48 2.79 -1.71
CA ALA A 60 11.44 2.81 -2.73
C ALA A 60 11.95 3.45 -4.01
N TYR A 61 12.68 4.57 -3.94
CA TYR A 61 13.21 5.22 -5.15
C TYR A 61 14.19 4.33 -5.92
N GLN A 62 14.99 3.48 -5.25
CA GLN A 62 15.86 2.53 -5.93
C GLN A 62 15.04 1.45 -6.64
N ARG A 63 13.99 0.93 -5.99
CA ARG A 63 13.11 -0.08 -6.59
C ARG A 63 12.38 0.45 -7.82
N LEU A 64 11.93 1.70 -7.80
CA LEU A 64 11.24 2.31 -8.95
C LEU A 64 12.15 2.49 -10.18
N LYS A 65 13.47 2.39 -10.05
CA LYS A 65 14.44 2.47 -11.16
C LYS A 65 14.72 1.13 -11.82
N ASP A 66 14.25 0.03 -11.25
CA ASP A 66 14.47 -1.29 -11.83
C ASP A 66 13.88 -1.36 -13.25
N ALA A 67 14.54 -2.12 -14.12
CA ALA A 67 14.05 -2.35 -15.47
C ALA A 67 12.62 -2.91 -15.43
N GLU A 68 11.79 -2.48 -16.39
CA GLU A 68 10.39 -2.91 -16.54
C GLU A 68 9.48 -2.60 -15.34
N HIS A 69 9.90 -1.73 -14.43
CA HIS A 69 9.04 -1.32 -13.32
C HIS A 69 7.79 -0.58 -13.82
N HIS A 70 6.62 -0.90 -13.26
CA HIS A 70 5.29 -0.37 -13.67
C HIS A 70 5.16 1.16 -13.61
N ILE A 71 6.02 1.85 -12.87
CA ILE A 71 6.09 3.31 -12.88
C ILE A 71 6.34 3.86 -14.30
N THR A 72 7.09 3.13 -15.13
CA THR A 72 7.39 3.52 -16.51
C THR A 72 6.13 3.57 -17.39
N GLU A 73 5.09 2.82 -17.05
CA GLU A 73 3.81 2.81 -17.77
C GLU A 73 2.99 4.08 -17.53
N ILE A 74 3.19 4.76 -16.39
CA ILE A 74 2.32 5.87 -15.91
C ILE A 74 3.06 7.20 -15.75
N GLN A 75 4.39 7.21 -15.59
CA GLN A 75 5.17 8.39 -15.22
C GLN A 75 5.09 9.55 -16.23
N ASN A 76 4.76 9.26 -17.49
CA ASN A 76 4.64 10.25 -18.56
C ASN A 76 3.30 11.03 -18.52
N ARG A 77 2.47 10.80 -17.51
CA ARG A 77 1.19 11.50 -17.27
C ARG A 77 1.04 11.83 -15.80
N LYS A 78 -0.11 12.40 -15.43
CA LYS A 78 -0.50 12.61 -14.03
C LYS A 78 -0.47 11.26 -13.30
N HIS A 79 0.42 11.17 -12.32
CA HIS A 79 0.59 10.02 -11.46
C HIS A 79 0.86 10.48 -10.03
N ALA A 80 0.74 9.54 -9.10
CA ALA A 80 0.96 9.72 -7.68
C ALA A 80 1.69 8.49 -7.15
N ILE A 81 2.71 8.73 -6.34
CA ILE A 81 3.45 7.70 -5.62
C ILE A 81 3.18 7.89 -4.12
N TYR A 82 2.92 6.81 -3.42
CA TYR A 82 2.88 6.78 -1.96
C TYR A 82 3.87 5.74 -1.48
N VAL A 83 4.54 6.00 -0.37
CA VAL A 83 5.46 5.04 0.27
C VAL A 83 5.08 4.86 1.73
N ALA A 84 5.18 3.64 2.24
CA ALA A 84 4.84 3.33 3.63
C ALA A 84 6.00 2.70 4.39
N ARG A 85 6.04 3.06 5.67
CA ARG A 85 6.84 2.38 6.69
C ARG A 85 5.94 1.68 7.69
N PHE A 86 6.45 0.61 8.27
CA PHE A 86 5.91 0.03 9.49
C PHE A 86 6.31 0.93 10.67
N SER A 87 5.38 1.16 11.60
CA SER A 87 5.55 2.15 12.67
C SER A 87 5.44 1.59 14.08
N ASN A 88 4.95 0.36 14.24
CA ASN A 88 4.83 -0.34 15.51
C ASN A 88 5.90 -1.41 15.72
N VAL A 89 6.92 -1.46 14.85
CA VAL A 89 8.03 -2.42 14.92
C VAL A 89 9.33 -1.70 14.54
N GLU A 90 10.42 -2.00 15.24
CA GLU A 90 11.74 -1.40 14.96
C GLU A 90 12.37 -1.98 13.68
N SER A 91 12.23 -3.30 13.50
CA SER A 91 12.67 -4.02 12.31
C SER A 91 11.54 -4.94 11.84
N ILE A 92 11.23 -4.89 10.55
CA ILE A 92 10.24 -5.76 9.92
C ILE A 92 10.96 -6.79 9.05
N ASP A 93 10.55 -8.05 9.13
CA ASP A 93 11.14 -9.09 8.28
C ASP A 93 10.55 -9.06 6.86
N ARG A 94 11.25 -9.66 5.90
CA ARG A 94 10.79 -9.73 4.50
C ARG A 94 9.49 -10.52 4.34
N LYS A 95 9.22 -11.50 5.21
CA LYS A 95 8.02 -12.34 5.11
C LYS A 95 6.78 -11.51 5.45
N ASP A 96 6.86 -10.67 6.47
CA ASP A 96 5.80 -9.78 6.91
C ASP A 96 5.60 -8.62 5.95
N ILE A 97 6.67 -8.04 5.39
CA ILE A 97 6.55 -7.09 4.27
C ILE A 97 5.77 -7.73 3.11
N CYS A 98 6.14 -8.96 2.72
CA CYS A 98 5.49 -9.67 1.61
C CYS A 98 4.03 -10.04 1.93
N LEU A 99 3.75 -10.45 3.16
CA LEU A 99 2.39 -10.72 3.63
C LEU A 99 1.51 -9.47 3.52
N VAL A 100 2.00 -8.34 4.03
CA VAL A 100 1.25 -7.07 4.03
C VAL A 100 1.04 -6.56 2.60
N GLU A 101 2.04 -6.65 1.71
CA GLU A 101 1.87 -6.33 0.28
C GLU A 101 0.77 -7.20 -0.35
N LYS A 102 0.80 -8.52 -0.13
CA LYS A 102 -0.22 -9.44 -0.67
C LYS A 102 -1.62 -9.09 -0.19
N LEU A 103 -1.78 -8.80 1.10
CA LEU A 103 -3.07 -8.46 1.68
C LEU A 103 -3.61 -7.14 1.11
N ILE A 104 -2.78 -6.10 1.01
CA ILE A 104 -3.18 -4.82 0.40
C ILE A 104 -3.49 -4.99 -1.09
N THR A 105 -2.67 -5.73 -1.84
CA THR A 105 -2.92 -6.02 -3.26
C THR A 105 -4.23 -6.77 -3.44
N SER A 106 -4.54 -7.75 -2.59
CA SER A 106 -5.81 -8.48 -2.63
C SER A 106 -7.01 -7.57 -2.34
N TYR A 107 -6.91 -6.71 -1.32
CA TYR A 107 -7.94 -5.70 -1.06
C TYR A 107 -8.18 -4.80 -2.27
N LEU A 108 -7.10 -4.31 -2.90
CA LEU A 108 -7.20 -3.45 -4.07
C LEU A 108 -7.84 -4.18 -5.25
N GLY A 109 -7.42 -5.41 -5.55
CA GLY A 109 -8.01 -6.23 -6.61
C GLY A 109 -9.53 -6.42 -6.43
N TRP A 110 -9.97 -6.69 -5.20
CA TRP A 110 -11.39 -6.79 -4.86
C TRP A 110 -12.12 -5.44 -4.93
N SER A 111 -11.57 -4.38 -4.35
CA SER A 111 -12.26 -3.10 -4.16
C SER A 111 -12.38 -2.25 -5.43
N ILE A 112 -11.39 -2.28 -6.32
CA ILE A 112 -11.36 -1.45 -7.53
C ILE A 112 -11.38 -2.23 -8.85
N ASN A 113 -11.46 -3.56 -8.77
CA ASN A 113 -11.33 -4.53 -9.86
C ASN A 113 -9.87 -4.75 -10.31
N GLU A 114 -9.51 -6.02 -10.49
CA GLU A 114 -8.18 -6.47 -10.96
C GLU A 114 -7.81 -5.84 -12.32
N ASP A 115 -8.79 -5.50 -13.17
CA ASP A 115 -8.54 -4.86 -14.47
C ASP A 115 -7.91 -3.45 -14.37
N LYS A 116 -8.01 -2.82 -13.20
CA LYS A 116 -7.34 -1.54 -12.89
C LYS A 116 -5.99 -1.73 -12.21
N MET A 117 -5.61 -2.94 -11.86
CA MET A 117 -4.33 -3.21 -11.23
C MET A 117 -3.23 -3.45 -12.28
N LEU A 118 -2.04 -2.91 -12.01
CA LEU A 118 -0.82 -3.21 -12.77
C LEU A 118 -0.11 -4.45 -12.23
N ASN A 119 -0.40 -4.84 -10.98
CA ASN A 119 0.01 -6.12 -10.42
C ASN A 119 -0.44 -7.25 -11.37
N ARG A 120 0.36 -8.33 -11.46
CA ARG A 120 -0.02 -9.53 -12.25
C ARG A 120 -0.49 -10.68 -11.36
N THR A 121 -0.28 -10.56 -10.05
CA THR A 121 -0.51 -11.61 -9.04
C THR A 121 -0.98 -10.97 -7.72
N ASN A 122 -1.21 -11.80 -6.70
CA ASN A 122 -1.58 -11.40 -5.33
C ASN A 122 -2.99 -10.82 -5.17
N PHE A 123 -3.91 -11.12 -6.09
CA PHE A 123 -5.30 -10.65 -5.99
C PHE A 123 -6.14 -11.39 -4.96
N TYR A 124 -5.67 -12.54 -4.48
CA TYR A 124 -6.32 -13.33 -3.43
C TYR A 124 -5.52 -13.26 -2.14
N ALA A 125 -6.23 -13.09 -1.02
CA ALA A 125 -5.63 -13.08 0.30
C ALA A 125 -4.96 -14.45 0.56
N PRO A 126 -3.72 -14.48 1.07
CA PRO A 126 -3.08 -15.73 1.42
C PRO A 126 -3.85 -16.41 2.56
N ASN A 127 -3.94 -17.74 2.51
CA ASN A 127 -4.41 -18.54 3.65
C ASN A 127 -3.36 -18.46 4.76
N CYS A 128 -3.55 -17.53 5.70
CA CYS A 128 -2.73 -17.39 6.89
C CYS A 128 -3.54 -17.91 8.08
N PRO A 129 -3.01 -18.84 8.91
CA PRO A 129 -3.73 -19.35 10.07
C PRO A 129 -3.95 -18.28 11.16
N ASN A 130 -3.25 -17.15 11.08
CA ASN A 130 -3.27 -16.09 12.09
C ASN A 130 -4.18 -14.94 11.65
N GLU A 131 -4.82 -14.26 12.59
CA GLU A 131 -5.46 -12.99 12.30
C GLU A 131 -4.41 -11.91 12.01
N ILE A 132 -4.62 -11.15 10.93
CA ILE A 132 -3.75 -10.06 10.53
C ILE A 132 -4.54 -8.75 10.49
N CYS A 133 -4.16 -7.81 11.35
CA CYS A 133 -4.69 -6.45 11.38
C CYS A 133 -3.70 -5.48 10.73
N ILE A 134 -4.16 -4.66 9.80
CA ILE A 134 -3.38 -3.61 9.14
C ILE A 134 -4.08 -2.28 9.39
N THR A 135 -3.40 -1.35 10.06
CA THR A 135 -3.85 0.03 10.23
C THR A 135 -3.09 0.94 9.27
N ASN A 136 -3.80 1.72 8.46
CA ASN A 136 -3.24 2.67 7.50
C ASN A 136 -3.46 4.11 7.96
N ARG A 137 -2.38 4.90 8.03
CA ARG A 137 -2.42 6.34 8.32
C ARG A 137 -1.72 7.10 7.21
N TRP A 138 -2.33 8.17 6.69
CA TRP A 138 -1.92 8.80 5.44
C TRP A 138 -1.41 10.22 5.66
N TYR A 139 -0.18 10.52 5.27
CA TYR A 139 0.49 11.78 5.55
C TYR A 139 0.86 12.52 4.27
N ASN A 140 0.71 13.84 4.31
CA ASN A 140 1.26 14.72 3.29
C ASN A 140 2.77 14.81 3.46
N TRP A 141 3.53 14.39 2.46
CA TRP A 141 4.99 14.35 2.54
C TRP A 141 5.64 15.73 2.66
N LYS A 142 4.97 16.80 2.20
CA LYS A 142 5.48 18.18 2.26
C LYS A 142 5.30 18.80 3.64
N THR A 143 4.15 18.57 4.27
CA THR A 143 3.81 19.20 5.56
C THR A 143 4.04 18.30 6.75
N GLY A 144 4.13 16.97 6.55
CA GLY A 144 4.18 15.99 7.63
C GLY A 144 2.83 15.77 8.32
N ASN A 145 1.79 16.50 7.92
CA ASN A 145 0.46 16.39 8.53
C ASN A 145 -0.32 15.22 7.95
N GLU A 146 -1.16 14.63 8.79
CA GLU A 146 -2.07 13.58 8.36
C GLU A 146 -3.22 14.14 7.49
N TYR A 147 -3.55 13.43 6.41
CA TYR A 147 -4.68 13.75 5.56
C TYR A 147 -6.00 13.52 6.29
N GLN A 148 -6.80 14.58 6.35
CA GLN A 148 -8.20 14.49 6.79
C GLN A 148 -9.14 14.19 5.62
N ARG A 149 -8.74 14.55 4.40
CA ARG A 149 -9.49 14.33 3.16
C ARG A 149 -8.54 14.05 2.01
N THR A 150 -8.91 13.11 1.16
CA THR A 150 -8.11 12.68 0.00
C THR A 150 -9.00 12.54 -1.24
N PRO A 151 -8.48 12.77 -2.45
CA PRO A 151 -9.24 12.58 -3.69
C PRO A 151 -9.80 11.16 -3.80
N VAL A 152 -11.03 11.00 -4.32
CA VAL A 152 -11.74 9.71 -4.37
C VAL A 152 -10.99 8.60 -5.12
N ASN A 153 -10.18 8.99 -6.11
CA ASN A 153 -9.34 8.10 -6.90
C ASN A 153 -7.93 7.91 -6.33
N SER A 154 -7.61 8.49 -5.17
CA SER A 154 -6.31 8.29 -4.57
C SER A 154 -6.25 6.93 -3.86
N PRO A 155 -5.09 6.25 -3.85
CA PRO A 155 -4.89 5.08 -2.99
C PRO A 155 -5.25 5.36 -1.53
N ALA A 156 -4.99 6.58 -1.06
CA ALA A 156 -5.33 7.04 0.28
C ALA A 156 -6.84 7.13 0.56
N HIS A 157 -7.68 7.21 -0.48
CA HIS A 157 -9.14 7.15 -0.37
C HIS A 157 -9.69 5.72 -0.56
N ILE A 158 -9.02 4.91 -1.37
CA ILE A 158 -9.47 3.55 -1.69
C ILE A 158 -9.15 2.58 -0.56
N VAL A 159 -7.95 2.67 0.00
CA VAL A 159 -7.49 1.79 1.08
C VAL A 159 -8.08 2.26 2.43
N PRO A 160 -8.78 1.38 3.16
CA PRO A 160 -9.35 1.64 4.47
C PRO A 160 -8.30 1.97 5.52
N ASP A 161 -8.71 2.71 6.54
CA ASP A 161 -7.86 2.95 7.70
C ASP A 161 -7.57 1.66 8.48
N VAL A 162 -8.48 0.68 8.46
CA VAL A 162 -8.25 -0.64 9.08
C VAL A 162 -8.71 -1.76 8.14
N LEU A 163 -7.85 -2.75 7.96
CA LEU A 163 -8.13 -4.05 7.33
C LEU A 163 -7.84 -5.16 8.36
N VAL A 164 -8.77 -6.08 8.56
CA VAL A 164 -8.59 -7.26 9.40
C VAL A 164 -8.90 -8.50 8.59
N TYR A 165 -7.87 -9.33 8.37
CA TYR A 165 -7.98 -10.61 7.71
C TYR A 165 -7.98 -11.72 8.75
N ARG A 166 -9.01 -12.56 8.72
CA ARG A 166 -9.16 -13.71 9.62
C ARG A 166 -9.41 -14.97 8.81
N TYR A 167 -8.69 -16.04 9.11
CA TYR A 167 -9.02 -17.35 8.58
C TYR A 167 -10.14 -17.98 9.42
N ASP A 168 -11.21 -18.41 8.76
CA ASP A 168 -12.26 -19.18 9.40
C ASP A 168 -11.99 -20.67 9.18
N HIS A 169 -11.73 -21.38 10.28
CA HIS A 169 -11.37 -22.79 10.25
C HIS A 169 -12.55 -23.71 9.91
N LEU A 170 -13.79 -23.26 10.10
CA LEU A 170 -14.98 -24.05 9.83
C LEU A 170 -15.26 -24.10 8.33
N ASP A 171 -15.20 -22.95 7.67
CA ASP A 171 -15.47 -22.81 6.22
C ASP A 171 -14.19 -22.86 5.36
N LYS A 172 -13.02 -22.92 5.99
CA LYS A 172 -11.68 -22.91 5.36
C LYS A 172 -11.46 -21.70 4.44
N SER A 173 -12.06 -20.56 4.77
CA SER A 173 -12.00 -19.34 3.97
C SER A 173 -11.32 -18.18 4.71
N VAL A 174 -10.92 -17.15 3.97
CA VAL A 174 -10.41 -15.89 4.55
C VAL A 174 -11.54 -14.87 4.56
N ARG A 175 -11.83 -14.32 5.74
CA ARG A 175 -12.78 -13.22 5.94
C ARG A 175 -12.03 -11.90 6.10
N LEU A 176 -12.54 -10.87 5.42
CA LEU A 176 -12.05 -9.51 5.53
C LEU A 176 -13.09 -8.64 6.26
N THR A 177 -12.66 -7.98 7.33
CA THR A 177 -13.41 -6.90 8.00
C THR A 177 -12.67 -5.58 7.79
N ILE A 178 -13.39 -4.50 7.51
CA ILE A 178 -12.79 -3.19 7.23
C ILE A 178 -13.39 -2.09 8.12
N ALA A 179 -12.57 -1.13 8.50
CA ALA A 179 -13.02 0.19 8.96
C ALA A 179 -12.54 1.23 7.93
N PRO A 180 -13.43 1.75 7.05
CA PRO A 180 -13.03 2.60 5.94
C PRO A 180 -12.27 3.85 6.39
N ARG A 181 -12.81 4.54 7.41
CA ARG A 181 -12.21 5.74 8.00
C ARG A 181 -12.43 5.76 9.50
N LEU A 182 -11.38 5.98 10.26
CA LEU A 182 -11.43 6.20 11.69
C LEU A 182 -11.92 7.62 11.97
N LYS A 183 -12.68 7.78 13.03
CA LYS A 183 -13.15 9.10 13.50
C LYS A 183 -12.32 9.51 14.71
N PHE A 184 -11.86 10.75 14.71
CA PHE A 184 -11.27 11.37 15.89
C PHE A 184 -12.40 11.65 16.90
N ILE A 185 -12.24 11.19 18.13
CA ILE A 185 -13.24 11.36 19.21
C ILE A 185 -12.78 12.43 20.21
N TRP A 186 -11.47 12.59 20.41
CA TRP A 186 -10.84 13.58 21.28
C TRP A 186 -9.65 14.22 20.58
#